data_AF-A0A1X9LQW0-F1
#
_entry.id   AF-A0A1X9LQW0-F1
#
_cell.length_a   1.000
_cell.length_b   1.000
_cell.length_c   1.000
_cell.angle_alpha   90.00
_cell.angle_beta   90.00
_cell.angle_gamma   90.00
#
_symmetry.space_group_name_H-M   'P 1'
#
loop_
_entity.id
_entity.type
_entity.pdbx_description
1 polymer ?
#
loop_
_entity_poly.entity_id
_entity_poly.type
_entity_poly.pdbx_seq_one_letter_code
_entity_poly.pdbx_strand_id
1 'polypeptide(L)' 'MWINPEHVVSLVPKVHRDGAHHILRVEIKLVGTPAFDAWLGKFDSGADADTRWGEFLRDLGNQATAGS' A
#
# COMPACT_ATOMS: atom_id res chain seq x y z
N MET A 1 -3.02 -9.40 5.31
CA MET A 1 -1.59 -9.62 4.97
C MET A 1 -0.76 -8.79 5.94
N TRP A 2 0.31 -9.36 6.49
CA TRP A 2 1.24 -8.64 7.37
C TRP A 2 2.55 -8.36 6.63
N ILE A 3 3.08 -7.15 6.76
CA ILE A 3 4.34 -6.69 6.15
C ILE A 3 5.23 -6.21 7.28
N ASN A 4 6.46 -6.72 7.39
CA ASN A 4 7.45 -6.14 8.29
C ASN A 4 7.95 -4.81 7.69
N PRO A 5 7.71 -3.65 8.33
CA PRO A 5 8.16 -2.36 7.82
C PRO A 5 9.67 -2.27 7.60
N GLU A 6 10.47 -2.90 8.45
CA GLU A 6 11.94 -2.86 8.38
C GLU A 6 12.50 -3.55 7.13
N HIS A 7 11.71 -4.46 6.54
CA HIS A 7 12.11 -5.19 5.35
C HIS A 7 11.62 -4.54 4.06
N VAL A 8 10.91 -3.41 4.13
CA VAL A 8 10.39 -2.72 2.95
C VAL A 8 11.52 -1.99 2.22
N VAL A 9 11.71 -2.33 0.96
CA VAL A 9 12.65 -1.65 0.04
C VAL A 9 11.94 -0.59 -0.77
N SER A 10 10.75 -0.92 -1.30
CA SER A 10 9.92 0.05 -2.03
C SER A 10 8.44 -0.29 -1.94
N LEU A 11 7.63 0.77 -2.05
CA LEU A 11 6.19 0.70 -2.19
C LEU A 11 5.79 1.62 -3.34
N VAL A 12 5.15 1.06 -4.36
CA VAL A 12 4.72 1.83 -5.53
C VAL A 12 3.20 1.74 -5.65
N PRO A 13 2.46 2.82 -5.37
CA PRO A 13 1.02 2.82 -5.54
C PRO A 13 0.68 2.75 -7.03
N LYS A 14 -0.24 1.84 -7.37
CA LYS A 14 -0.78 1.64 -8.71
C LYS A 14 -2.28 1.89 -8.64
N VAL A 15 -2.68 3.14 -8.92
CA VAL A 15 -4.09 3.51 -9.04
C VAL A 15 -4.50 3.38 -10.49
N HIS A 16 -5.54 2.59 -10.76
CA HIS A 16 -6.16 2.52 -12.08
C HIS A 16 -7.68 2.65 -11.95
N ARG A 17 -8.32 3.05 -13.05
CA ARG A 17 -9.78 3.12 -13.13
C ARG A 17 -10.34 1.83 -13.70
N ASP A 18 -11.40 1.34 -13.07
CA ASP A 18 -12.23 0.23 -13.53
C ASP A 18 -13.69 0.70 -13.56
N GLY A 19 -14.14 1.13 -14.74
CA GLY A 19 -15.43 1.80 -14.92
C GLY A 19 -15.53 3.09 -14.09
N ALA A 20 -16.52 3.13 -13.20
CA ALA A 20 -16.77 4.26 -12.31
C ALA A 20 -15.88 4.28 -11.06
N HIS A 21 -15.06 3.24 -10.83
CA HIS A 21 -14.33 3.09 -9.59
C HIS A 21 -12.81 3.20 -9.79
N HIS A 22 -12.13 3.54 -8.70
CA HIS A 22 -10.68 3.61 -8.57
C HIS A 22 -10.18 2.39 -7.80
N ILE A 23 -9.31 1.60 -8.41
CA ILE A 23 -8.67 0.44 -7.77
C ILE A 23 -7.28 0.84 -7.32
N LEU A 24 -7.01 0.69 -6.03
CA LEU A 24 -5.67 0.87 -5.46
C LEU A 24 -5.02 -0.49 -5.27
N ARG A 25 -3.92 -0.71 -6.01
CA ARG A 25 -2.93 -1.75 -5.72
C ARG A 25 -1.63 -1.09 -5.30
N VAL A 26 -0.77 -1.85 -4.63
CA VAL A 26 0.58 -1.42 -4.29
C VAL A 26 1.53 -2.53 -4.71
N GLU A 27 2.52 -2.20 -5.52
CA GLU A 27 3.66 -3.08 -5.71
C GLU A 27 4.59 -2.92 -4.52
N ILE A 28 4.89 -4.04 -3.87
CA ILE A 28 5.71 -4.11 -2.68
C ILE A 28 6.97 -4.88 -3.01
N LYS A 29 8.12 -4.28 -2.71
CA LYS A 29 9.41 -4.97 -2.69
C LYS A 29 9.89 -5.10 -1.26
N LEU A 30 10.12 -6.33 -0.82
CA LEU A 30 10.82 -6.61 0.43
C LEU A 30 12.25 -7.09 0.17
N VAL A 31 13.10 -6.96 1.17
CA VAL A 31 14.45 -7.52 1.16
C VAL A 31 14.36 -9.04 0.94
N GLY A 32 15.12 -9.56 -0.02
CA GLY A 32 15.20 -11.00 -0.28
C GLY A 32 14.01 -11.63 -1.00
N THR A 33 12.94 -10.89 -1.31
CA THR A 33 11.77 -11.42 -2.04
C THR A 33 11.60 -10.76 -3.41
N PRO A 34 11.06 -11.44 -4.43
CA PRO A 34 10.54 -10.78 -5.62
C PRO A 34 9.49 -9.72 -5.26
N ALA A 35 9.31 -8.72 -6.13
CA ALA A 35 8.22 -7.76 -5.96
C ALA A 35 6.86 -8.45 -6.18
N PHE A 36 5.85 -8.02 -5.45
CA PHE A 36 4.49 -8.55 -5.56
C PHE A 36 3.45 -7.44 -5.40
N ASP A 37 2.28 -7.63 -6.00
CA ASP A 37 1.18 -6.69 -5.89
C ASP A 37 0.24 -7.05 -4.74
N ALA A 38 -0.12 -6.05 -3.96
CA ALA A 38 -1.14 -6.13 -2.92
C ALA A 38 -2.34 -5.26 -3.27
N TRP A 39 -3.55 -5.79 -3.09
CA TRP A 39 -4.77 -5.01 -3.27
C TRP A 39 -5.14 -4.30 -1.97
N LEU A 40 -5.31 -2.97 -2.04
CA LEU A 40 -5.71 -2.15 -0.89
C LEU A 40 -7.18 -1.74 -0.91
N GLY A 41 -7.84 -1.81 -2.06
CA GLY A 41 -9.28 -1.59 -2.15
C GLY A 41 -9.78 -1.09 -3.49
N LYS A 42 -11.09 -0.83 -3.50
CA LYS A 42 -11.86 -0.23 -4.59
C LYS A 42 -12.61 0.97 -4.01
N PHE A 43 -12.55 2.11 -4.68
CA PHE A 43 -13.00 3.40 -4.19
C PHE A 43 -13.84 4.11 -5.24
N ASP A 44 -14.72 5.01 -4.81
CA ASP A 44 -15.59 5.77 -5.72
C ASP A 44 -14.90 7.01 -6.27
N SER A 45 -13.83 7.47 -5.63
CA SER A 45 -13.01 8.60 -6.10
C SER A 45 -11.52 8.34 -5.95
N GLY A 46 -10.73 9.12 -6.71
CA GLY A 46 -9.27 9.16 -6.54
C GLY A 46 -8.85 9.68 -5.15
N ALA A 47 -9.61 10.65 -4.60
CA ALA A 47 -9.33 11.21 -3.29
C ALA A 47 -9.49 10.19 -2.16
N ASP A 48 -10.46 9.28 -2.26
CA ASP A 48 -10.63 8.19 -1.29
C ASP A 48 -9.48 7.18 -1.39
N ALA A 49 -9.01 6.88 -2.61
CA ALA A 49 -7.85 6.03 -2.82
C ALA A 49 -6.57 6.67 -2.24
N ASP A 50 -6.39 7.98 -2.43
CA ASP A 50 -5.26 8.73 -1.86
C ASP A 50 -5.32 8.78 -0.33
N THR A 51 -6.52 8.95 0.24
CA THR A 51 -6.74 8.89 1.70
C THR A 51 -6.35 7.53 2.25
N ARG A 52 -6.84 6.44 1.62
CA ARG A 52 -6.49 5.08 2.03
C ARG A 52 -4.98 4.83 1.94
N TRP A 53 -4.32 5.36 0.91
CA TRP A 53 -2.87 5.24 0.76
C TRP A 53 -2.12 5.93 1.91
N GLY A 54 -2.53 7.14 2.30
CA GLY A 54 -1.97 7.84 3.46
C GLY A 54 -2.14 7.07 4.77
N GLU A 55 -3.31 6.47 4.99
CA GLU A 55 -3.57 5.60 6.15
C GLU A 55 -2.64 4.38 6.16
N PHE A 56 -2.47 3.71 5.02
CA PHE A 56 -1.58 2.57 4.90
C PHE A 56 -0.13 2.92 5.26
N LEU A 57 0.38 4.05 4.76
CA LEU A 57 1.73 4.51 5.10
C LEU A 57 1.88 4.85 6.58
N ARG A 58 0.86 5.49 7.18
CA ARG A 58 0.86 5.82 8.60
C ARG A 58 0.87 4.54 9.46
N ASP A 59 0.04 3.56 9.13
CA ASP A 59 -0.03 2.29 9.86
C ASP A 59 1.29 1.52 9.76
N LEU A 60 1.96 1.58 8.59
CA LEU A 60 3.28 0.99 8.40
C LEU A 60 4.35 1.71 9.25
N GLY A 61 4.34 3.05 9.27
CA GLY A 61 5.25 3.84 10.09
C GLY A 61 5.08 3.60 11.59
N ASN A 62 3.83 3.48 12.06
CA ASN A 62 3.52 3.16 13.45
C ASN A 62 4.01 1.76 13.86
N GLN A 63 3.97 0.80 12.94
CA GLN A 63 4.49 -0.54 13.20
C GLN A 63 6.03 -0.55 13.29
N ALA A 64 6.70 0.29 12.50
CA ALA A 64 8.17 0.40 12.55
C ALA A 64 8.64 0.95 13.90
N THR A 65 7.91 1.92 14.47
CA THR A 65 8.25 2.51 15.77
C THR A 65 7.84 1.65 16.96
N ALA A 66 6.78 0.84 16.84
CA ALA A 66 6.31 -0.03 17.92
C ALA A 66 7.21 -1.26 18.16
N GLY A 67 8.07 -1.62 17.19
CA GLY A 67 9.03 -2.72 17.30
C GLY A 67 10.46 -2.30 17.72
N SER A 68 10.69 -1.00 17.93
CA SER A 68 11.99 -0.41 18.32
C SER A 68 12.25 -0.45 19.82
#